data_AF-A0A101LTM7-F1
#
_entry.id   AF-A0A101LTM7-F1
#
_cell.length_a   1.000
_cell.length_b   1.000
_cell.length_c   1.000
_cell.angle_alpha   90.00
_cell.angle_beta   90.00
_cell.angle_gamma   90.00
#
_symmetry.space_group_name_H-M   'P 1'
#
loop_
_entity.id
_entity.type
_entity.pdbx_description
1 polymer ?
#
loop_
_entity_poly.entity_id
_entity_poly.type
_entity_poly.pdbx_seq_one_letter_code
_entity_poly.pdbx_strand_id
1 'polypeptide(L)'
;MTLERVPSKIITTLRRLAFNFLWSGQDDKHRLHLCNWQTLSKPRRAGGWGLKNLSSFNVALLASTFWRAVTHDSVWHQIIFDK
;
A
#
# COMPACT_ATOMS: atom_id res chain seq x y z
N MET A 1 -3.52 0.98 -16.63
CA MET A 1 -3.15 1.02 -15.19
C MET A 1 -1.87 1.82 -15.08
N THR A 2 -1.88 2.84 -14.24
CA THR A 2 -0.91 3.94 -14.23
C THR A 2 0.46 3.52 -13.73
N LEU A 3 1.50 3.79 -14.53
CA LEU A 3 2.93 3.59 -14.26
C LEU A 3 3.50 4.62 -13.25
N GLU A 4 2.67 5.11 -12.34
CA GLU A 4 3.05 6.18 -11.43
C GLU A 4 3.06 5.68 -10.00
N ARG A 5 4.11 6.07 -9.27
CA ARG A 5 4.21 5.84 -7.84
C ARG A 5 2.98 6.44 -7.18
N VAL A 6 2.17 5.59 -6.52
CA VAL A 6 0.99 6.09 -5.81
C VAL A 6 1.45 7.18 -4.83
N PRO A 7 0.90 8.41 -4.93
CA PRO A 7 1.26 9.50 -4.06
C PRO A 7 1.14 9.11 -2.59
N SER A 8 2.13 9.49 -1.77
CA SER A 8 2.16 9.19 -0.33
C SER A 8 0.89 9.63 0.40
N LYS A 9 0.23 10.69 -0.09
CA LYS A 9 -1.07 11.16 0.42
C LYS A 9 -2.16 10.10 0.27
N ILE A 10 -2.29 9.45 -0.89
CA ILE A 10 -3.29 8.40 -1.12
C ILE A 10 -3.02 7.19 -0.23
N ILE A 11 -1.75 6.80 -0.10
CA ILE A 11 -1.34 5.72 0.82
C ILE A 11 -1.73 6.06 2.25
N THR A 12 -1.52 7.31 2.67
CA THR A 12 -1.89 7.78 4.01
C THR A 12 -3.40 7.78 4.22
N THR A 13 -4.17 8.25 3.24
CA THR A 13 -5.64 8.23 3.29
C THR A 13 -6.20 6.81 3.38
N LEU A 14 -5.69 5.88 2.56
CA LEU A 14 -6.06 4.47 2.63
C LEU A 14 -5.72 3.87 4.00
N ARG A 15 -4.55 4.21 4.55
CA ARG A 15 -4.17 3.80 5.91
C ARG A 15 -5.15 4.31 6.96
N ARG A 16 -5.52 5.59 6.87
CA ARG A 16 -6.49 6.22 7.78
C ARG A 16 -7.85 5.54 7.67
N LEU A 17 -8.33 5.27 6.46
CA LEU A 17 -9.59 4.58 6.23
C LEU A 17 -9.57 3.17 6.84
N ALA A 18 -8.49 2.41 6.63
CA ALA A 18 -8.32 1.08 7.21
C ALA A 18 -8.28 1.13 8.75
N PHE A 19 -7.62 2.12 9.35
CA PHE A 19 -7.65 2.35 10.80
C PHE A 19 -9.04 2.72 11.29
N ASN A 20 -9.71 3.64 10.59
CA ASN A 20 -11.05 4.09 10.96
C ASN A 20 -12.04 2.93 10.91
N PHE A 21 -11.94 2.06 9.90
CA PHE A 21 -12.70 0.83 9.79
C PHE A 21 -12.37 -0.16 10.91
N LEU A 22 -11.08 -0.41 11.16
CA LEU A 22 -10.68 -1.42 12.14
C LEU A 22 -11.02 -0.99 13.59
N TRP A 23 -10.92 0.29 13.87
CA TRP A 23 -11.38 0.86 15.13
C TRP A 23 -12.84 1.35 15.06
N SER A 24 -13.60 0.99 14.02
CA SER A 24 -15.01 1.36 13.83
C SER A 24 -15.97 0.71 14.82
N GLY A 25 -15.89 1.08 16.10
CA GLY A 25 -16.93 0.80 17.10
C GLY A 25 -18.08 1.81 17.05
N GLN A 26 -19.29 1.36 17.37
CA GLN A 26 -20.56 2.10 17.21
C GLN A 26 -20.64 3.43 17.99
N ASP A 27 -19.72 3.72 18.91
CA ASP A 27 -19.77 4.89 19.78
C ASP A 27 -18.74 6.00 19.46
N ASP A 28 -19.28 7.19 19.34
CA ASP A 28 -18.73 8.45 18.84
C ASP A 28 -17.80 9.18 19.83
N LYS A 29 -17.06 8.45 20.67
CA LYS A 29 -16.24 9.08 21.72
C LYS A 29 -14.83 8.51 21.75
N HIS A 30 -13.91 9.30 21.19
CA HIS A 30 -12.46 9.21 21.38
C HIS A 30 -11.86 7.81 21.25
N ARG A 31 -11.63 7.39 20.01
CA ARG A 31 -10.87 6.17 19.73
C ARG A 31 -9.38 6.47 19.85
N LEU A 32 -8.80 6.06 20.98
CA LEU A 32 -7.35 5.95 21.10
C LEU A 32 -6.87 5.04 19.97
N HIS A 33 -5.92 5.51 19.14
CA HIS A 33 -5.22 4.65 18.20
C HIS A 33 -4.35 3.67 19.02
N LEU A 34 -4.96 2.56 19.46
CA LEU A 34 -4.37 1.63 20.44
C LEU A 34 -3.04 1.03 19.97
N CYS A 35 -2.78 1.00 18.66
CA CYS A 35 -1.57 0.43 18.08
C CYS A 35 -1.06 1.22 16.87
N ASN A 36 0.27 1.37 16.77
CA ASN A 36 0.93 1.88 15.57
C ASN A 36 0.80 0.88 14.40
N TRP A 37 0.66 1.39 13.18
CA TRP A 37 0.55 0.60 11.95
C TRP A 37 1.71 -0.36 11.76
N GLN A 38 2.91 0.05 12.17
CA GLN A 38 4.11 -0.77 12.09
C GLN A 38 3.96 -2.06 12.92
N THR A 39 3.28 -1.98 14.06
CA THR A 39 2.99 -3.14 14.91
C THR A 39 1.94 -4.03 14.27
N LEU A 40 0.88 -3.44 13.69
CA LEU A 40 -0.16 -4.19 12.99
C LEU A 40 0.37 -4.87 11.71
N SER A 41 1.35 -4.27 11.05
CA SER A 41 1.92 -4.82 9.81
C SER A 41 2.90 -5.97 10.03
N LYS A 42 3.32 -6.20 11.27
CA LYS A 42 4.17 -7.35 11.59
C LYS A 42 3.41 -8.66 11.32
N PRO A 43 4.10 -9.74 10.96
CA PRO A 43 3.47 -11.04 10.82
C PRO A 43 2.86 -11.50 12.15
N ARG A 44 1.80 -12.32 12.09
CA ARG A 44 1.15 -12.90 13.28
C ARG A 44 2.11 -13.58 14.24
N ARG A 45 3.13 -14.25 13.71
CA ARG A 45 4.19 -14.89 14.51
C ARG A 45 5.02 -13.91 15.35
N ALA A 46 5.05 -12.64 14.96
CA ALA A 46 5.77 -11.56 15.65
C ALA A 46 4.82 -10.62 16.41
N GLY A 47 3.60 -11.07 16.74
CA GLY A 47 2.62 -10.31 17.51
C GLY A 47 1.88 -9.21 16.74
N GLY A 48 1.99 -9.18 15.41
CA GLY A 48 1.22 -8.27 14.56
C GLY A 48 -0.03 -8.92 13.94
N TRP A 49 -0.77 -8.14 13.15
CA TRP A 49 -1.97 -8.62 12.46
C TRP A 49 -1.68 -9.17 11.06
N GLY A 50 -0.45 -8.98 10.55
CA GLY A 50 -0.08 -9.34 9.19
C GLY A 50 -0.64 -8.39 8.13
N LEU A 51 -1.07 -7.18 8.51
CA LEU A 51 -1.53 -6.19 7.54
C LEU A 51 -0.37 -5.78 6.62
N LYS A 52 -0.59 -5.80 5.30
CA LYS A 52 0.48 -5.41 4.38
C LYS A 52 0.81 -3.93 4.54
N ASN A 53 2.10 -3.62 4.60
CA ASN A 53 2.55 -2.24 4.55
C ASN A 53 2.32 -1.69 3.13
N LEU A 54 1.34 -0.79 2.98
CA LEU A 54 0.97 -0.19 1.69
C LEU A 54 2.12 0.52 0.99
N SER A 55 3.08 1.09 1.75
CA SER A 55 4.26 1.72 1.15
C SER A 55 5.18 0.69 0.50
N SER A 56 5.44 -0.43 1.19
CA SER A 56 6.21 -1.54 0.64
C SER A 56 5.48 -2.20 -0.53
N PHE A 57 4.16 -2.31 -0.45
CA PHE A 57 3.33 -2.86 -1.51
C PHE A 57 3.35 -1.97 -2.77
N ASN A 58 3.33 -0.65 -2.62
CA ASN A 58 3.47 0.29 -3.74
C ASN A 58 4.79 0.08 -4.49
N VAL A 59 5.91 -0.08 -3.76
CA VAL A 59 7.21 -0.35 -4.38
C VAL A 59 7.21 -1.71 -5.07
N ALA A 60 6.66 -2.75 -4.44
CA ALA A 60 6.58 -4.08 -5.06
C ALA A 60 5.70 -4.09 -6.32
N LEU A 61 4.59 -3.34 -6.32
CA LEU A 61 3.73 -3.18 -7.50
C LEU A 61 4.45 -2.44 -8.62
N LEU A 62 5.19 -1.37 -8.32
CA LEU A 62 6.01 -0.67 -9.29
C LEU A 62 7.06 -1.60 -9.90
N ALA A 63 7.79 -2.35 -9.07
CA ALA A 63 8.81 -3.29 -9.53
C ALA A 63 8.21 -4.39 -10.41
N SER A 64 7.06 -4.96 -10.02
CA SER A 64 6.33 -5.94 -10.83
C SER A 64 5.87 -5.36 -12.18
N THR A 65 5.36 -4.13 -12.17
CA THR A 65 4.90 -3.44 -13.39
C THR A 65 6.07 -3.09 -14.30
N PHE A 66 7.17 -2.60 -13.73
CA PHE A 66 8.41 -2.33 -14.47
C PHE A 66 8.99 -3.60 -15.08
N TRP A 67 9.06 -4.69 -14.32
CA TRP A 67 9.52 -5.98 -14.81
C TRP A 67 8.70 -6.46 -16.01
N ARG A 68 7.37 -6.31 -15.95
CA ARG A 68 6.49 -6.63 -17.09
C ARG A 68 6.74 -5.72 -18.29
N ALA A 69 7.03 -4.44 -18.07
CA ALA A 69 7.34 -3.51 -19.16
C ALA A 69 8.69 -3.80 -19.84
N VAL A 70 9.65 -4.40 -19.13
CA VAL A 70 10.96 -4.80 -19.69
C VAL A 70 10.92 -6.19 -20.32
N THR A 71 10.14 -7.12 -19.76
CA THR A 71 10.15 -8.54 -20.18
C THR A 71 9.13 -8.82 -21.27
N HIS A 72 8.04 -8.06 -21.33
CA HIS A 72 7.06 -8.17 -22.41
C HIS A 72 7.18 -6.97 -23.32
N ASP A 73 7.25 -7.28 -24.62
CA ASP A 73 7.17 -6.35 -25.75
C ASP A 73 5.75 -5.77 -25.86
N SER A 74 5.31 -5.18 -24.75
CA SER A 74 4.02 -4.54 -24.59
C SER A 74 4.13 -3.11 -25.09
N VAL A 75 2.99 -2.48 -25.36
CA VAL A 75 2.91 -1.07 -25.76
C VAL A 75 3.71 -0.14 -24.80
N TRP A 76 3.92 -0.55 -23.54
CA TRP A 76 4.74 0.17 -22.58
C TRP A 76 6.24 0.11 -22.84
N HIS A 77 6.75 -0.96 -23.45
CA HIS A 77 8.14 -1.04 -23.88
C HIS A 77 8.41 0.07 -24.92
N GLN A 78 7.52 0.25 -25.88
CA GLN A 78 7.61 1.35 -26.84
C GLN A 78 7.55 2.70 -26.12
N ILE A 79 6.57 2.97 -25.25
CA ILE A 79 6.45 4.27 -24.57
C ILE A 79 7.65 4.61 -23.66
N ILE A 80 8.29 3.62 -23.04
CA ILE A 80 9.40 3.82 -22.10
C ILE A 80 10.73 3.96 -22.82
N PHE A 81 10.93 3.24 -23.93
CA PHE A 81 12.20 3.17 -24.66
C PHE A 81 12.21 4.04 -25.94
N ASP A 82 11.07 4.51 -26.43
CA ASP A 82 10.92 5.44 -27.56
C ASP A 82 10.94 6.90 -27.09
N LYS A 83 11.96 7.25 -26.28
CA LYS A 83 12.20 8.61 -25.80
C LYS A 83 13.56 9.11 -26.21
#